data_AF-A0AAV5DZL5-F1
#
_entry.id   AF-A0AAV5DZL5-F1
#
_cell.length_a   1.000
_cell.length_b   1.000
_cell.length_c   1.000
_cell.angle_alpha   90.00
_cell.angle_beta   90.00
_cell.angle_gamma   90.00
#
_symmetry.space_group_name_H-M   'P 1'
#
loop_
_entity.id
_entity.type
_entity.pdbx_description
1 polymer ?
#
loop_
_entity_poly.entity_id
_entity_poly.type
_entity_poly.pdbx_seq_one_letter_code
_entity_poly.pdbx_strand_id
1 'polypeptide(L)'
;MMDAGGLARVVAADEVLRAPREASVLFPRSGGNMHAFTAVTPCAILDVLTPPYSEDQGRPSTYFNDIPIPSLPGFAILEETDLPEDFRVAGAPYLGPELTVDMDYDDDD
;
A
#
# COMPACT_ATOMS: atom_id res chain seq x y z
N MET A 1 -9.22 20.77 -15.86
CA MET A 1 -8.45 20.17 -14.74
C MET A 1 -7.66 19.05 -15.41
N MET A 2 -6.33 19.12 -15.38
CA MET A 2 -5.50 18.12 -16.07
C MET A 2 -5.52 16.87 -15.17
N ASP A 3 -6.00 15.74 -15.69
CA ASP A 3 -5.91 14.46 -14.99
C ASP A 3 -4.44 14.20 -14.64
N ALA A 4 -4.13 14.05 -13.35
CA ALA A 4 -2.78 13.94 -12.83
C ALA A 4 -2.21 12.54 -13.09
N GLY A 5 -1.98 12.22 -14.35
CA GLY A 5 -1.35 10.97 -14.78
C GLY A 5 0.18 11.02 -14.65
N GLY A 6 0.80 9.95 -14.15
CA GLY A 6 2.25 9.81 -14.02
C GLY A 6 2.79 8.50 -14.60
N LEU A 7 3.95 8.54 -15.25
CA LEU A 7 4.63 7.32 -15.72
C LEU A 7 5.26 6.57 -14.55
N ALA A 8 4.92 5.30 -14.38
CA ALA A 8 5.50 4.41 -13.39
C ALA A 8 6.21 3.22 -14.04
N ARG A 9 7.30 2.77 -13.42
CA ARG A 9 7.97 1.52 -13.79
C ARG A 9 7.43 0.39 -12.92
N VAL A 10 7.07 -0.72 -13.53
CA VAL A 10 6.71 -1.96 -12.85
C VAL A 10 7.98 -2.57 -12.27
N VAL A 11 8.08 -2.66 -10.94
CA VAL A 11 9.29 -3.10 -10.22
C VAL A 11 9.17 -4.48 -9.59
N ALA A 12 7.96 -5.02 -9.50
CA ALA A 12 7.70 -6.37 -9.03
C ALA A 12 6.83 -7.10 -10.07
N ALA A 13 7.04 -8.40 -10.22
CA ALA A 13 6.18 -9.22 -11.08
C ALA A 13 4.80 -9.38 -10.44
N ASP A 14 3.77 -9.52 -11.28
CA ASP A 14 2.47 -10.00 -10.84
C ASP A 14 2.62 -11.47 -10.41
N GLU A 15 2.77 -11.69 -9.11
CA GLU A 15 3.03 -13.00 -8.51
C GLU A 15 2.00 -13.36 -7.45
N VAL A 16 1.68 -14.65 -7.36
CA VAL A 16 0.82 -15.17 -6.29
C VAL A 16 1.66 -15.38 -5.03
N LEU A 17 1.40 -14.57 -4.02
CA LEU A 17 2.03 -14.68 -2.70
C LEU A 17 1.41 -15.82 -1.89
N ARG A 18 2.24 -16.65 -1.26
CA ARG A 18 1.82 -17.77 -0.39
C ARG A 18 2.67 -17.82 0.87
N ALA A 19 2.07 -18.15 2.00
CA ALA A 19 2.79 -18.44 3.23
C ALA A 19 3.44 -19.84 3.18
N PRO A 20 4.59 -20.06 3.85
CA PRO A 20 5.40 -19.06 4.55
C PRO A 20 6.19 -18.19 3.56
N ARG A 21 6.40 -16.91 3.90
CA ARG A 21 7.17 -15.97 3.08
C ARG A 21 7.92 -14.99 3.97
N GLU A 22 9.06 -14.52 3.48
CA GLU A 22 9.76 -13.38 4.08
C GLU A 22 8.94 -12.09 3.93
N ALA A 23 9.12 -11.17 4.87
CA ALA A 23 8.51 -9.86 4.79
C ALA A 23 9.05 -9.08 3.59
N SER A 24 8.18 -8.33 2.92
CA SER A 24 8.57 -7.38 1.88
C SER A 24 8.67 -5.98 2.48
N VAL A 25 9.57 -5.15 1.92
CA VAL A 25 9.81 -3.79 2.41
C VAL A 25 9.73 -2.82 1.25
N LEU A 26 8.95 -1.76 1.43
CA LEU A 26 8.79 -0.66 0.49
C LEU A 26 9.21 0.65 1.15
N PHE A 27 9.76 1.56 0.34
CA PHE A 27 10.25 2.86 0.77
C PHE A 27 9.52 3.96 -0.01
N PRO A 28 9.54 5.23 0.45
CA PRO A 28 8.81 6.32 -0.21
C PRO A 28 9.07 6.49 -1.72
N ARG A 29 10.24 6.04 -2.22
CA ARG A 29 10.63 6.15 -3.63
C ARG A 29 11.25 4.87 -4.22
N SER A 30 11.16 3.73 -3.55
CA SER A 30 11.71 2.46 -4.04
C SER A 30 11.01 1.25 -3.42
N GLY A 31 11.31 0.04 -3.91
CA GLY A 31 10.73 -1.19 -3.36
C GLY A 31 9.25 -1.44 -3.70
N GLY A 32 8.65 -0.64 -4.58
CA GLY A 32 7.24 -0.81 -4.97
C GLY A 32 6.26 -0.09 -4.02
N ASN A 33 6.50 1.22 -3.78
CA ASN A 33 5.63 2.04 -2.94
C ASN A 33 4.16 2.07 -3.39
N MET A 34 3.92 1.84 -4.69
CA MET A 34 2.59 1.64 -5.26
C MET A 34 2.43 0.16 -5.56
N HIS A 35 1.38 -0.45 -5.00
CA HIS A 35 1.10 -1.88 -5.11
C HIS A 35 -0.39 -2.15 -4.99
N ALA A 36 -0.82 -3.31 -5.49
CA ALA A 36 -2.18 -3.81 -5.35
C ALA A 36 -2.13 -5.26 -4.89
N PHE A 37 -3.03 -5.63 -3.98
CA PHE A 37 -3.21 -7.01 -3.54
C PHE A 37 -4.56 -7.53 -4.03
N THR A 38 -4.56 -8.75 -4.57
CA THR A 38 -5.78 -9.47 -4.92
C THR A 38 -5.79 -10.81 -4.21
N ALA A 39 -6.76 -11.00 -3.32
CA ALA A 39 -6.90 -12.25 -2.57
C ALA A 39 -7.35 -13.39 -3.50
N VAL A 40 -6.49 -14.38 -3.73
CA VAL A 40 -6.83 -15.61 -4.48
C VAL A 40 -7.61 -16.60 -3.61
N THR A 41 -7.32 -16.61 -2.31
CA THR A 41 -8.01 -17.36 -1.25
C THR A 41 -8.20 -16.43 -0.06
N PRO A 42 -9.08 -16.75 0.92
CA PRO A 42 -9.06 -16.05 2.20
C PRO A 42 -7.64 -16.01 2.77
N CYS A 43 -7.15 -14.81 3.04
CA CYS A 43 -5.77 -14.56 3.46
C CYS A 43 -5.73 -13.44 4.49
N ALA A 44 -4.62 -13.37 5.23
CA ALA A 44 -4.32 -12.28 6.14
C ALA A 44 -3.02 -11.61 5.69
N ILE A 45 -2.99 -10.28 5.74
CA ILE A 45 -1.81 -9.46 5.50
C ILE A 45 -1.52 -8.72 6.81
N LEU A 46 -0.25 -8.68 7.22
CA LEU A 46 0.21 -7.89 8.36
C LEU A 46 1.14 -6.80 7.82
N ASP A 47 0.69 -5.55 7.92
CA ASP A 47 1.46 -4.38 7.50
C ASP A 47 1.91 -3.55 8.70
N VAL A 48 3.14 -3.06 8.64
CA VAL A 48 3.72 -2.10 9.59
C VAL A 48 4.05 -0.83 8.83
N LEU A 49 3.43 0.29 9.22
CA LEU A 49 3.56 1.59 8.53
C LEU A 49 4.35 2.57 9.38
N THR A 50 5.40 3.16 8.81
CA THR A 50 6.25 4.15 9.50
C THR A 50 6.58 5.34 8.59
N PRO A 51 5.99 6.53 8.78
CA PRO A 51 4.85 6.83 9.65
C PRO A 51 3.51 6.30 9.09
N PRO A 52 2.44 6.22 9.89
CA PRO A 52 1.11 5.91 9.39
C PRO A 52 0.54 7.04 8.52
N TYR A 53 -0.46 6.71 7.70
CA TYR A 53 -1.25 7.68 6.95
C TYR A 53 -1.88 8.72 7.88
N SER A 54 -2.00 9.95 7.38
CA SER A 54 -2.62 11.07 8.09
C SER A 54 -2.91 12.18 7.09
N GLU A 55 -4.19 12.43 6.81
CA GLU A 55 -4.60 13.51 5.91
C GLU A 55 -4.16 14.88 6.44
N ASP A 56 -4.34 15.13 7.74
CA ASP A 56 -3.96 16.37 8.42
C ASP A 56 -2.46 16.68 8.31
N GLN A 57 -1.62 15.64 8.19
CA GLN A 57 -0.17 15.75 8.04
C GLN A 57 0.30 15.55 6.59
N GLY A 58 -0.62 15.64 5.62
CA GLY A 58 -0.28 15.56 4.19
C GLY A 58 0.16 14.17 3.71
N ARG A 59 -0.27 13.10 4.40
CA ARG A 59 -0.03 11.69 4.04
C ARG A 59 -1.35 10.95 3.77
N PRO A 60 -2.16 11.38 2.79
CA PRO A 60 -3.37 10.66 2.42
C PRO A 60 -3.03 9.30 1.81
N SER A 61 -4.02 8.41 1.77
CA SER A 61 -3.97 7.19 0.97
C SER A 61 -4.63 7.47 -0.38
N THR A 62 -3.81 7.67 -1.41
CA THR A 62 -4.28 7.97 -2.78
C THR A 62 -4.37 6.69 -3.61
N TYR A 63 -5.45 6.55 -4.40
CA TYR A 63 -5.71 5.41 -5.27
C TYR A 63 -5.40 5.75 -6.72
N PHE A 64 -4.99 4.74 -7.49
CA PHE A 64 -4.58 4.90 -8.88
C PHE A 64 -5.14 3.77 -9.74
N ASN A 65 -5.54 4.10 -10.97
CA ASN A 65 -5.73 3.11 -12.04
C ASN A 65 -4.41 2.96 -12.80
N ASP A 66 -3.99 1.73 -13.07
CA ASP A 66 -2.85 1.45 -13.94
C ASP A 66 -3.29 1.20 -15.39
N ILE A 67 -2.70 1.96 -16.31
CA ILE A 67 -2.99 1.91 -17.73
C ILE A 67 -1.74 1.38 -18.44
N PRO A 68 -1.77 0.13 -18.95
CA PRO A 68 -0.64 -0.45 -19.66
C PRO A 68 -0.29 0.34 -20.91
N ILE A 69 1.01 0.43 -21.22
CA ILE A 69 1.50 1.07 -22.45
C ILE A 69 1.98 -0.04 -23.40
N PRO A 70 1.20 -0.40 -24.44
CA PRO A 70 1.53 -1.55 -25.30
C PRO A 70 2.91 -1.47 -25.97
N SER A 71 3.38 -0.25 -26.24
CA SER A 71 4.69 0.01 -26.87
C SER A 71 5.86 0.09 -25.88
N LEU A 72 5.60 0.07 -24.56
CA LEU A 72 6.63 0.23 -23.53
C LEU A 72 6.42 -0.79 -22.39
N PRO A 73 6.81 -2.06 -22.59
CA PRO A 73 6.70 -3.10 -21.57
C PRO A 73 7.45 -2.74 -20.28
N GLY A 74 6.88 -3.10 -19.14
CA GLY A 74 7.45 -2.79 -17.82
C GLY A 74 7.14 -1.37 -17.32
N PHE A 75 6.31 -0.62 -18.05
CA PHE A 75 5.82 0.69 -17.63
C PHE A 75 4.29 0.77 -17.78
N ALA A 76 3.69 1.61 -16.94
CA ALA A 76 2.27 1.94 -16.97
C ALA A 76 2.09 3.44 -16.69
N ILE A 77 1.00 4.02 -17.17
CA ILE A 77 0.53 5.31 -16.67
C ILE A 77 -0.33 5.04 -15.44
N LEU A 78 -0.08 5.76 -14.35
CA LEU A 78 -0.93 5.76 -13.16
C LEU A 78 -1.74 7.04 -13.15
N GLU A 79 -3.07 6.90 -13.14
CA GLU A 79 -4.01 8.01 -13.05
C GLU A 79 -4.70 7.97 -11.69
N GLU A 80 -4.65 9.08 -10.96
CA GLU A 80 -5.37 9.21 -9.69
C GLU A 80 -6.86 8.94 -9.87
N THR A 81 -7.46 8.23 -8.91
CA THR A 81 -8.86 7.88 -8.93
C THR A 81 -9.45 7.92 -7.52
N ASP A 82 -10.76 8.11 -7.44
CA ASP A 82 -11.48 7.98 -6.18
C ASP A 82 -11.49 6.51 -5.73
N LEU A 83 -11.71 6.29 -4.43
CA LEU A 83 -11.88 4.96 -3.88
C LEU A 83 -13.04 4.23 -4.60
N PRO A 84 -12.84 3.02 -5.15
CA PRO A 84 -13.91 2.27 -5.80
C PRO A 84 -15.12 2.05 -4.89
N GLU A 85 -16.34 2.16 -5.42
CA GLU A 85 -17.58 2.07 -4.63
C GLU A 85 -17.77 0.71 -3.92
N ASP A 86 -17.18 -0.35 -4.48
CA ASP A 86 -17.22 -1.71 -3.97
C ASP A 86 -16.10 -2.03 -2.97
N PHE A 87 -15.13 -1.12 -2.79
CA PHE A 87 -14.08 -1.29 -1.80
C PHE A 87 -14.61 -0.98 -0.39
N ARG A 88 -14.51 -1.95 0.51
CA ARG A 88 -15.00 -1.86 1.89
C ARG A 88 -13.94 -2.32 2.87
N VAL A 89 -13.67 -1.50 3.88
CA VAL A 89 -12.84 -1.87 5.03
C VAL A 89 -13.71 -1.84 6.27
N ALA A 90 -13.87 -3.00 6.92
CA ALA A 90 -14.58 -3.13 8.19
C ALA A 90 -13.57 -3.30 9.33
N GLY A 91 -13.50 -2.31 10.22
CA GLY A 91 -12.67 -2.40 11.42
C GLY A 91 -13.24 -3.41 12.42
N ALA A 92 -12.35 -4.15 13.09
CA ALA A 92 -12.69 -5.07 14.18
C ALA A 92 -11.68 -4.91 15.34
N PRO A 93 -12.11 -5.11 16.60
CA PRO A 93 -11.18 -5.09 17.73
C PRO A 93 -10.18 -6.24 17.62
N TYR A 94 -8.95 -5.99 18.04
CA TYR A 94 -7.95 -7.03 18.16
C TYR A 94 -8.26 -7.94 19.36
N LEU A 95 -8.32 -9.26 19.11
CA LEU A 95 -8.65 -10.28 20.11
C LEU A 95 -7.49 -11.24 20.39
N GLY A 96 -6.28 -10.89 19.92
CA GLY A 96 -5.09 -11.69 20.16
C GLY A 96 -4.48 -11.42 21.55
N PRO A 97 -3.26 -11.94 21.79
CA PRO A 97 -2.54 -11.70 23.04
C PRO A 97 -2.36 -10.22 23.36
N GLU A 98 -2.30 -9.86 24.63
CA GLU A 98 -2.07 -8.48 25.05
C GLU A 98 -0.77 -7.92 24.46
N LEU A 99 -0.83 -6.71 23.93
CA LEU A 99 0.32 -5.97 23.42
C LEU A 99 0.84 -5.06 24.54
N THR A 100 2.00 -5.38 25.09
CA THR A 100 2.71 -4.48 26.01
C THR A 100 3.42 -3.40 25.20
N VAL A 101 2.98 -2.15 25.34
CA VAL A 101 3.70 -1.00 24.77
C VAL A 101 4.65 -0.47 25.84
N ASP A 102 5.94 -0.74 25.65
CA ASP A 102 7.00 -0.06 26.41
C ASP A 102 7.05 1.38 25.87
N MET A 103 6.36 2.28 26.56
CA MET A 103 6.27 3.71 26.20
C MET A 103 7.49 4.45 26.75
N ASP A 104 8.67 4.19 26.21
CA ASP A 104 9.86 5.02 26.40
C ASP A 104 9.79 6.18 25.38
N TYR A 105 8.75 7.00 25.52
CA TYR A 105 8.75 8.33 24.90
C TYR A 105 9.67 9.23 25.72
N ASP A 106 10.97 9.19 25.42
CA ASP A 106 11.82 10.34 25.67
C ASP A 106 11.36 11.44 24.69
N ASP A 107 10.33 12.18 25.09
CA ASP A 107 10.07 13.54 24.61
C ASP A 107 11.25 14.41 25.08
N ASP A 108 12.38 14.33 24.38
CA ASP A 108 13.44 15.34 24.46
C ASP A 108 13.60 16.02 23.08
N ASP A 109 13.17 17.28 23.07
CA ASP A 109 13.38 18.40 22.12
C ASP A 109 12.57 18.52 20.81
#